data_AF-A0A6P8NLZ8-F1
#
_entry.id   AF-A0A6P8NLZ8-F1
#
_cell.length_a   1.000
_cell.length_b   1.000
_cell.length_c   1.000
_cell.angle_alpha   90.00
_cell.angle_beta   90.00
_cell.angle_gamma   90.00
#
_symmetry.space_group_name_H-M   'P 1'
#
loop_
_entity.id
_entity.type
_entity.pdbx_description
1 polymer ?
#
loop_
_entity_poly.entity_id
_entity_poly.type
_entity_poly.pdbx_seq_one_letter_code
_entity_poly.pdbx_strand_id
1 'polypeptide(L)'
;MKKTWSVGERIFKQDYKRRMKMFGALVKNVALFGVEVWGWNMEERLDRIQRRYVKWILGLDMTTSNYILLEECKLTEIKEKALERAASYKEKALESKKELVKECIKERERNWGNDQEGKEQKRERRD
;
A
#
# COMPACT_ATOMS: atom_id res chain seq x y z
N MET A 1 -11.02 -9.74 16.47
CA MET A 1 -11.16 -9.27 15.07
C MET A 1 -12.21 -10.08 14.30
N LYS A 2 -13.50 -10.02 14.65
CA LYS A 2 -14.52 -10.96 14.09
C LYS A 2 -15.71 -10.32 13.34
N LYS A 3 -16.01 -9.03 13.49
CA LYS A 3 -17.27 -8.45 12.94
C LYS A 3 -17.17 -7.86 11.53
N THR A 4 -16.07 -7.15 11.20
CA THR A 4 -15.92 -6.43 9.92
C THR A 4 -15.43 -7.34 8.79
N TRP A 5 -14.39 -8.14 9.02
CA TRP A 5 -13.85 -9.02 7.98
C TRP A 5 -14.79 -10.18 7.60
N SER A 6 -15.63 -10.64 8.55
CA SER A 6 -16.67 -11.66 8.32
C SER A 6 -17.83 -11.20 7.44
N VAL A 7 -17.91 -9.91 7.07
CA VAL A 7 -18.92 -9.44 6.11
C VAL A 7 -18.74 -10.14 4.76
N GLY A 8 -17.51 -10.23 4.27
CA GLY A 8 -17.22 -10.92 3.02
C GLY A 8 -17.55 -12.41 3.09
N GLU A 9 -17.33 -13.03 4.24
CA GLU A 9 -17.67 -14.43 4.48
C GLU A 9 -19.18 -14.70 4.51
N ARG A 10 -19.94 -13.84 5.20
CA ARG A 10 -21.40 -13.96 5.28
C ARG A 10 -22.08 -13.79 3.92
N ILE A 11 -21.57 -12.86 3.10
CA ILE A 11 -22.17 -12.52 1.81
C ILE A 11 -21.67 -13.46 0.70
N PHE A 12 -20.35 -13.68 0.62
CA PHE A 12 -19.72 -14.36 -0.51
C PHE A 12 -19.29 -15.80 -0.22
N LYS A 13 -19.48 -16.30 1.02
CA LYS A 13 -19.06 -17.66 1.43
C LYS A 13 -17.63 -17.91 0.97
N GLN A 14 -17.26 -19.07 0.44
CA GLN A 14 -15.87 -19.38 0.05
C GLN A 14 -15.45 -18.81 -1.33
N ASP A 15 -16.20 -17.90 -1.94
CA ASP A 15 -15.81 -17.30 -3.23
C ASP A 15 -14.62 -16.33 -3.06
N TYR A 16 -13.42 -16.85 -3.33
CA TYR A 16 -12.16 -16.10 -3.26
C TYR A 16 -12.17 -14.84 -4.14
N LYS A 17 -12.65 -14.95 -5.40
CA LYS A 17 -12.60 -13.84 -6.36
C LYS A 17 -13.46 -12.67 -5.89
N ARG A 18 -14.67 -12.95 -5.41
CA ARG A 18 -15.57 -11.91 -4.89
C ARG A 18 -15.03 -11.27 -3.61
N ARG A 19 -14.48 -12.07 -2.69
CA ARG A 19 -13.84 -11.57 -1.46
C ARG A 19 -12.62 -10.68 -1.76
N MET A 20 -11.82 -11.02 -2.77
CA MET A 20 -10.68 -10.20 -3.19
C MET A 20 -11.12 -8.91 -3.87
N LYS A 21 -12.20 -8.94 -4.67
CA LYS A 21 -12.80 -7.75 -5.27
C LYS A 21 -13.31 -6.78 -4.21
N MET A 22 -13.95 -7.28 -3.16
CA MET A 22 -14.39 -6.48 -2.02
C MET A 22 -13.21 -5.81 -1.28
N PHE A 23 -12.13 -6.56 -1.04
CA PHE A 23 -10.91 -6.00 -0.45
C PHE A 23 -10.30 -4.91 -1.33
N GLY A 24 -10.27 -5.14 -2.65
CA GLY A 24 -9.85 -4.14 -3.63
C GLY A 24 -10.67 -2.85 -3.53
N ALA A 25 -12.00 -2.99 -3.48
CA ALA A 25 -12.90 -1.84 -3.44
C ALA A 25 -12.77 -1.01 -2.14
N LEU A 26 -12.66 -1.69 -0.99
CA LEU A 26 -12.72 -1.03 0.32
C LEU A 26 -11.35 -0.60 0.85
N VAL A 27 -10.34 -1.48 0.73
CA VAL A 27 -9.04 -1.28 1.39
C VAL A 27 -8.02 -0.75 0.39
N LYS A 28 -7.92 -1.39 -0.77
CA LYS A 28 -6.90 -1.05 -1.76
C LYS A 28 -7.08 0.35 -2.34
N ASN A 29 -8.32 0.74 -2.65
CA ASN A 29 -8.61 2.09 -3.15
C ASN A 29 -8.26 3.19 -2.14
N VAL A 30 -8.62 3.01 -0.86
CA VAL A 30 -8.31 3.97 0.21
C VAL A 30 -6.81 4.07 0.44
N ALA A 31 -6.12 2.93 0.46
CA ALA A 31 -4.67 2.90 0.56
C ALA A 31 -4.01 3.63 -0.62
N LEU A 32 -4.39 3.32 -1.86
CA LEU A 32 -3.82 3.96 -3.04
C LEU A 32 -4.09 5.47 -3.10
N PHE A 33 -5.24 5.93 -2.62
CA PHE A 33 -5.49 7.37 -2.49
C PHE A 33 -4.57 8.02 -1.44
N GLY A 34 -4.38 7.36 -0.29
CA GLY A 34 -3.44 7.82 0.73
C GLY A 34 -2.02 8.00 0.20
N VAL A 35 -1.60 7.19 -0.77
CA VAL A 35 -0.29 7.33 -1.44
C VAL A 35 -0.18 8.62 -2.24
N GLU A 36 -1.24 9.05 -2.92
CA GLU A 36 -1.22 10.30 -3.68
C GLU A 36 -1.06 11.51 -2.75
N VAL A 37 -1.70 11.47 -1.58
CA VAL A 37 -1.69 12.58 -0.60
C VAL A 37 -0.44 12.55 0.29
N TRP A 38 -0.15 11.42 0.92
CA TRP A 38 0.94 11.26 1.90
C TRP A 38 2.21 10.66 1.30
N GLY A 39 2.22 10.32 0.01
CA GLY A 39 3.32 9.73 -0.75
C GLY A 39 3.52 8.23 -0.59
N TRP A 40 4.44 7.72 -1.40
CA TRP A 40 4.81 6.32 -1.54
C TRP A 40 5.54 5.69 -0.35
N ASN A 41 5.73 6.39 0.77
CA ASN A 41 6.37 5.82 1.97
C ASN A 41 5.43 4.89 2.74
N MET A 42 4.57 4.18 2.01
CA MET A 42 3.68 3.17 2.54
C MET A 42 4.54 2.03 3.08
N GLU A 43 4.49 1.94 4.41
CA GLU A 43 5.14 0.95 5.25
C GLU A 43 4.76 -0.48 4.85
N GLU A 44 5.64 -1.46 5.12
CA GLU A 44 5.39 -2.91 4.97
C GLU A 44 4.07 -3.40 5.63
N ARG A 45 3.47 -2.56 6.47
CA ARG A 45 2.22 -2.83 7.18
C ARG A 45 1.04 -3.09 6.25
N LEU A 46 0.92 -2.41 5.11
CA LEU A 46 -0.22 -2.61 4.21
C LEU A 46 -0.16 -3.96 3.51
N ASP A 47 1.01 -4.34 3.02
CA ASP A 47 1.22 -5.64 2.39
C ASP A 47 1.01 -6.76 3.42
N ARG A 48 1.44 -6.54 4.67
CA ARG A 48 1.14 -7.46 5.78
C ARG A 48 -0.36 -7.65 6.01
N ILE A 49 -1.16 -6.59 5.91
CA ILE A 49 -2.63 -6.68 6.03
C ILE A 49 -3.21 -7.46 4.86
N GLN A 50 -2.78 -7.19 3.62
CA GLN A 50 -3.21 -7.93 2.44
C GLN A 50 -2.91 -9.42 2.58
N ARG A 51 -1.67 -9.79 2.92
CA ARG A 51 -1.26 -11.20 3.11
C ARG A 51 -2.05 -11.88 4.22
N ARG A 52 -2.28 -11.20 5.35
CA ARG A 52 -3.10 -11.72 6.45
C ARG A 52 -4.55 -11.93 6.05
N TYR A 53 -5.11 -11.03 5.25
CA TYR A 53 -6.47 -11.18 4.72
C TYR A 53 -6.56 -12.38 3.77
N VAL A 54 -5.59 -12.55 2.87
CA VAL A 54 -5.57 -13.68 1.92
C VAL A 54 -5.46 -15.02 2.66
N LYS A 55 -4.55 -15.13 3.62
CA LYS A 55 -4.43 -16.35 4.46
C LYS A 55 -5.76 -16.67 5.16
N TRP A 56 -6.43 -15.64 5.70
CA TRP A 56 -7.71 -15.81 6.36
C TRP A 56 -8.84 -16.27 5.43
N ILE A 57 -8.97 -15.69 4.22
CA ILE A 57 -10.03 -16.11 3.29
C ILE A 57 -9.81 -17.51 2.72
N LEU A 58 -8.56 -17.98 2.65
CA LEU A 58 -8.20 -19.33 2.21
C LEU A 58 -8.21 -20.35 3.35
N GLY A 59 -8.40 -19.91 4.60
CA GLY A 59 -8.33 -20.79 5.78
C GLY A 59 -6.92 -21.33 6.05
N LEU A 60 -5.87 -20.64 5.58
CA LEU A 60 -4.48 -21.02 5.79
C LEU A 60 -4.00 -20.59 7.17
N ASP A 61 -2.99 -21.31 7.67
CA ASP A 61 -2.33 -20.91 8.91
C ASP A 61 -1.60 -19.57 8.75
N MET A 62 -1.53 -18.81 9.85
CA MET A 62 -0.87 -17.50 9.84
C MET A 62 0.63 -17.60 9.56
N THR A 63 1.25 -18.74 9.88
CA THR A 63 2.67 -19.03 9.64
C THR A 63 2.98 -19.49 8.23
N THR A 64 1.97 -19.80 7.39
CA THR A 64 2.19 -20.23 5.99
C THR A 64 3.12 -19.25 5.27
N SER A 65 4.12 -19.76 4.55
CA SER A 65 5.13 -18.94 3.91
C SER A 65 4.50 -17.89 2.98
N ASN A 66 4.97 -16.64 3.08
CA ASN A 66 4.47 -15.54 2.24
C ASN A 66 4.83 -15.76 0.77
N TYR A 67 5.95 -16.44 0.48
CA TYR A 67 6.38 -16.73 -0.87
C TYR A 67 5.33 -17.59 -1.62
N ILE A 68 4.92 -18.70 -1.00
CA ILE A 68 3.89 -19.60 -1.55
C ILE A 68 2.59 -18.83 -1.80
N LEU A 69 2.19 -17.97 -0.85
CA LEU A 69 0.99 -17.16 -0.99
C LEU A 69 1.05 -16.22 -2.20
N LEU A 70 2.19 -15.55 -2.42
CA LEU A 70 2.35 -14.59 -3.52
C LEU A 70 2.33 -15.28 -4.87
N GLU A 71 3.06 -16.40 -5.01
CA GLU A 71 3.16 -17.18 -6.24
C GLU A 71 1.82 -17.84 -6.61
N GLU A 72 1.25 -18.63 -5.70
CA GLU A 72 0.03 -19.41 -5.97
C GLU A 72 -1.18 -18.50 -6.24
N CYS A 73 -1.29 -17.39 -5.50
CA CYS A 73 -2.40 -16.46 -5.67
C CYS A 73 -2.14 -15.38 -6.71
N LYS A 74 -0.94 -15.35 -7.32
CA LYS A 74 -0.46 -14.30 -8.25
C LYS A 74 -0.74 -12.90 -7.71
N LEU A 75 -0.41 -12.68 -6.43
CA LEU A 75 -0.76 -11.46 -5.72
C LEU A 75 0.27 -10.37 -5.95
N THR A 76 -0.17 -9.31 -6.63
CA THR A 76 0.56 -8.04 -6.65
C THR A 76 0.37 -7.33 -5.30
N GLU A 77 1.47 -6.95 -4.67
CA GLU A 77 1.46 -6.23 -3.41
C GLU A 77 0.84 -4.82 -3.59
N ILE A 78 0.33 -4.24 -2.50
CA ILE A 78 -0.24 -2.88 -2.57
C ILE A 78 0.88 -1.88 -2.84
N LYS A 79 2.07 -2.13 -2.30
CA LYS A 79 3.25 -1.28 -2.51
C LYS A 79 3.60 -1.11 -3.98
N GLU A 80 3.62 -2.17 -4.78
CA GLU A 80 3.94 -2.06 -6.22
C GLU A 80 2.97 -1.13 -6.94
N LYS A 81 1.67 -1.31 -6.71
CA LYS A 81 0.65 -0.44 -7.30
C LYS A 81 0.66 0.97 -6.73
N ALA A 82 1.07 1.13 -5.47
CA ALA A 82 1.26 2.44 -4.86
C ALA A 82 2.37 3.22 -5.56
N LEU A 83 3.50 2.56 -5.88
CA LEU A 83 4.61 3.19 -6.61
C LEU A 83 4.17 3.66 -7.99
N GLU A 84 3.53 2.78 -8.77
CA GLU A 84 2.97 3.12 -10.09
C GLU A 84 2.02 4.31 -9.99
N ARG A 85 1.09 4.28 -9.03
CA ARG A 85 0.11 5.35 -8.82
C ARG A 85 0.77 6.68 -8.47
N ALA A 86 1.76 6.67 -7.58
CA ALA A 86 2.50 7.86 -7.17
C ALA A 86 3.26 8.46 -8.36
N ALA A 87 3.91 7.63 -9.17
CA ALA A 87 4.61 8.06 -10.37
C ALA A 87 3.65 8.71 -11.37
N SER A 88 2.56 8.03 -11.73
CA SER A 88 1.55 8.58 -12.64
C SER A 88 0.90 9.87 -12.13
N TYR A 89 0.72 10.01 -10.81
CA TYR A 89 0.20 11.25 -10.23
C TYR A 89 1.18 12.41 -10.40
N LYS A 90 2.47 12.18 -10.14
CA LYS A 90 3.51 13.20 -10.34
C LYS A 90 3.59 13.63 -11.81
N GLU A 91 3.60 12.69 -12.74
CA GLU A 91 3.62 12.97 -14.19
C GLU A 91 2.45 13.87 -14.59
N LYS A 92 1.22 13.48 -14.22
CA LYS A 92 0.01 14.27 -14.50
C LYS A 92 0.03 15.65 -13.84
N ALA A 93 0.56 15.74 -12.62
CA ALA A 93 0.67 17.01 -11.91
C ALA A 93 1.66 17.96 -12.61
N LEU A 94 2.78 17.43 -13.12
CA LEU A 94 3.77 18.19 -13.89
C LEU A 94 3.25 18.67 -15.24
N GLU A 95 2.44 17.87 -15.93
CA GLU A 95 1.77 18.27 -17.18
C GLU A 95 0.65 19.30 -16.96
N SER A 96 0.02 19.29 -15.78
CA SER A 96 -1.10 20.20 -15.48
C SER A 96 -0.67 21.66 -15.38
N LYS A 97 -1.59 22.60 -15.62
CA LYS A 97 -1.36 24.05 -15.40
C LYS A 97 -1.41 24.47 -13.92
N LYS A 98 -1.56 23.54 -12.99
CA LYS A 98 -1.71 23.83 -11.56
C LYS A 98 -0.34 24.08 -10.92
N GLU A 99 0.13 25.32 -10.96
CA GLU A 99 1.45 25.69 -10.44
C GLU A 99 1.63 25.38 -8.95
N LEU A 100 0.61 25.64 -8.13
CA LEU A 100 0.64 25.34 -6.69
C LEU A 100 0.98 23.86 -6.39
N VAL A 101 0.42 22.93 -7.17
CA VAL A 101 0.68 21.49 -6.97
C VAL A 101 2.13 21.16 -7.30
N LYS A 102 2.70 21.78 -8.35
CA LYS A 102 4.11 21.60 -8.72
C LYS A 102 5.04 22.14 -7.65
N GLU A 103 4.70 23.28 -7.08
CA GLU A 103 5.48 23.91 -6.00
C GLU A 103 5.46 23.04 -4.74
N CYS A 104 4.29 22.53 -4.33
CA CYS A 104 4.18 21.60 -3.21
C CYS A 104 4.99 20.30 -3.43
N ILE A 105 5.00 19.75 -4.65
CA ILE A 105 5.80 18.56 -4.97
C ILE A 105 7.31 18.86 -4.84
N LYS A 106 7.76 20.01 -5.35
CA LYS A 106 9.17 20.44 -5.24
C LYS A 106 9.59 20.67 -3.79
N GLU A 107 8.76 21.35 -3.00
CA GLU A 107 9.02 21.60 -1.58
C GLU A 107 9.13 20.27 -0.80
N ARG A 108 8.23 19.34 -1.11
CA ARG A 108 8.23 18.01 -0.53
C ARG A 108 9.51 17.22 -0.83
N GLU A 109 10.00 17.27 -2.07
CA GLU A 109 11.24 16.58 -2.46
C GLU A 109 12.47 17.19 -1.77
N ARG A 110 12.50 18.50 -1.56
CA ARG A 110 13.55 19.19 -0.79
C ARG A 110 13.55 18.78 0.69
N ASN A 111 12.38 18.75 1.33
CA ASN A 111 12.26 18.33 2.72
C ASN A 111 12.64 16.85 2.90
N TRP A 112 12.38 16.01 1.90
CA TRP A 112 12.74 14.59 1.95
C TRP A 112 14.26 14.36 1.99
N GLY A 113 15.03 15.10 1.19
CA GLY A 113 16.50 15.02 1.23
C GLY A 113 17.06 15.32 2.62
N ASN A 114 16.56 16.40 3.23
CA ASN A 114 16.96 16.81 4.59
C ASN A 114 16.58 15.78 5.67
N ASP A 115 15.42 15.11 5.54
CA ASP A 115 14.96 14.07 6.47
C ASP A 115 15.79 12.77 6.38
N GLN A 116 16.29 12.43 5.19
CA GLN A 116 17.18 11.28 5.00
C GLN A 116 18.58 11.57 5.56
N GLU A 117 19.15 12.72 5.23
CA GLU A 117 20.43 13.17 5.78
C GLU A 117 20.40 13.24 7.31
N GLY A 118 19.31 13.75 7.90
CA GLY A 118 19.15 13.82 9.35
C GLY A 118 19.01 12.44 10.04
N LYS A 119 18.50 11.42 9.34
CA LYS A 119 18.44 10.04 9.84
C LYS A 119 19.78 9.32 9.70
N GLU A 120 20.51 9.61 8.64
CA GLU A 120 21.83 9.05 8.35
C GLU A 120 22.88 9.59 9.34
N GLN A 121 22.90 10.91 9.57
CA GLN A 121 23.73 11.54 10.61
C GLN A 121 23.42 11.03 12.03
N LYS A 122 22.18 10.63 12.32
CA LYS A 122 21.80 10.02 13.61
C LYS A 122 22.24 8.56 13.75
N ARG A 123 22.48 7.86 12.63
CA ARG A 123 23.02 6.50 12.62
C ARG A 123 24.54 6.54 12.80
N GLU A 124 25.23 7.41 12.08
CA GLU A 124 26.68 7.64 12.26
C GLU A 124 27.08 8.09 13.67
N ARG A 125 26.21 8.82 14.38
CA ARG A 125 26.47 9.22 15.79
C ARG A 125 26.20 8.13 16.83
N ARG A 126 25.66 6.97 16.41
CA ARG A 126 25.38 5.83 17.30
C ARG A 126 26.38 4.69 17.17
N ASP A 127 27.23 4.74 16.15
CA ASP A 127 28.39 3.86 15.96
C ASP A 127 29.65 4.51 16.57
#